data_AF-A0A3S0R1H1-F1
#
_entry.id   AF-A0A3S0R1H1-F1
#
_cell.length_a   1.000
_cell.length_b   1.000
_cell.length_c   1.000
_cell.angle_alpha   90.00
_cell.angle_beta   90.00
_cell.angle_gamma   90.00
#
_symmetry.space_group_name_H-M   'P 1'
#
loop_
_entity.id
_entity.type
_entity.pdbx_description
1 polymer ?
#
loop_
_entity_poly.entity_id
_entity_poly.type
_entity_poly.pdbx_seq_one_letter_code
_entity_poly.pdbx_strand_id
1 'polypeptide(L)' 'MVSARRFQEIKAWSPGYINVTPEHVAIMAECTACGVAREFARESLPSGPQFALISEIEPHLKCSSCGAKAGRLRFGNYVA' A
#
# COMPACT_ATOMS: atom_id res chain seq x y z
N MET A 1 8.33 11.54 24.00
CA MET A 1 8.52 10.20 23.40
C MET A 1 7.34 9.99 22.46
N VAL A 2 7.53 10.20 21.16
CA VAL A 2 6.43 10.05 20.19
C VAL A 2 6.15 8.56 20.08
N SER A 3 5.01 8.11 20.60
CA SER A 3 4.55 6.74 20.42
C SER A 3 4.44 6.52 18.91
N ALA A 4 5.35 5.74 18.34
CA ALA A 4 5.33 5.40 16.93
C ALA A 4 4.07 4.57 16.71
N ARG A 5 3.02 5.19 16.16
CA ARG A 5 1.74 4.53 15.90
C ARG A 5 2.03 3.26 15.10
N ARG A 6 1.59 2.11 15.59
CA ARG A 6 1.86 0.82 14.98
C ARG A 6 0.84 0.58 13.87
N PHE A 7 1.29 0.25 12.67
CA PHE A 7 0.39 -0.17 11.60
C PHE A 7 -0.15 -1.58 11.90
N GLN A 8 -1.47 -1.72 11.86
CA GLN A 8 -2.18 -2.99 11.98
C GLN A 8 -2.83 -3.35 10.64
N GLU A 9 -2.30 -4.38 9.99
CA GLU A 9 -2.79 -4.89 8.70
C GLU A 9 -4.12 -5.66 8.83
N ILE A 10 -5.01 -5.45 7.85
CA ILE A 10 -6.24 -6.22 7.63
C ILE A 10 -5.89 -7.39 6.69
N LYS A 11 -5.73 -8.59 7.26
CA LYS A 11 -5.20 -9.78 6.54
C LYS A 11 -6.05 -10.27 5.37
N ALA A 12 -7.35 -9.97 5.34
CA ALA A 12 -8.28 -10.40 4.29
C ALA A 12 -8.92 -9.18 3.62
N TRP A 13 -8.08 -8.23 3.22
CA TRP A 13 -8.55 -7.01 2.58
C TRP A 13 -9.39 -7.31 1.33
N SER A 14 -10.59 -6.74 1.31
CA SER A 14 -11.53 -6.72 0.19
C SER A 14 -12.21 -5.36 0.27
N PRO A 15 -12.24 -4.58 -0.82
CA PRO A 15 -12.26 -5.05 -2.20
C PRO A 15 -10.88 -5.07 -2.88
N GLY A 16 -10.82 -5.74 -4.03
CA GLY A 16 -9.60 -5.86 -4.85
C GLY A 16 -9.24 -4.62 -5.67
N TYR A 17 -10.03 -3.54 -5.64
CA TYR A 17 -9.77 -2.31 -6.40
C TYR A 17 -9.29 -1.18 -5.50
N ILE A 18 -8.46 -0.28 -6.04
CA ILE A 18 -7.89 0.82 -5.24
C ILE A 18 -8.92 1.94 -4.95
N ASN A 19 -9.76 2.31 -5.91
CA ASN A 19 -10.76 3.40 -5.78
C ASN A 19 -11.83 3.15 -4.70
N VAL A 20 -12.11 1.89 -4.39
CA VAL A 20 -13.11 1.48 -3.39
C VAL A 20 -12.50 1.34 -2.00
N THR A 21 -11.20 1.61 -1.84
CA THR A 21 -10.55 1.66 -0.54
C THR A 21 -11.12 2.83 0.27
N PRO A 22 -11.73 2.61 1.45
CA PRO A 22 -12.28 3.68 2.28
C PRO A 22 -11.25 4.74 2.66
N GLU A 23 -11.69 5.98 2.83
CA GLU A 23 -10.81 7.12 3.12
C GLU A 23 -9.99 6.96 4.42
N HIS A 24 -10.57 6.31 5.43
CA HIS A 24 -9.95 6.13 6.74
C HIS A 24 -8.93 4.99 6.81
N VAL A 25 -8.82 4.17 5.75
CA VAL A 25 -7.89 3.05 5.70
C VAL A 25 -6.54 3.53 5.21
N ALA A 26 -5.50 3.29 6.02
CA ALA A 26 -4.12 3.55 5.65
C ALA A 26 -3.63 2.46 4.69
N ILE A 27 -2.88 2.88 3.67
CA ILE A 27 -2.28 2.00 2.66
C ILE A 27 -0.77 2.04 2.85
N MET A 28 -0.14 0.87 2.86
CA MET A 28 1.29 0.71 3.01
C MET A 28 1.82 -0.13 1.84
N ALA A 29 2.79 0.41 1.12
CA ALA A 29 3.53 -0.34 0.11
C ALA A 29 4.75 -0.99 0.74
N GLU A 30 4.85 -2.30 0.66
CA GLU A 30 6.01 -3.07 1.10
C GLU A 30 6.71 -3.72 -0.08
N CYS A 31 8.04 -3.59 -0.14
CA CYS A 31 8.82 -4.36 -1.08
C CYS A 31 9.10 -5.76 -0.53
N THR A 32 8.60 -6.80 -1.19
CA THR A 32 8.81 -8.20 -0.79
C THR A 32 10.25 -8.67 -1.02
N ALA A 33 11.07 -7.92 -1.75
CA ALA A 33 12.48 -8.23 -1.98
C ALA A 33 13.42 -7.73 -0.88
N CYS A 34 13.15 -6.56 -0.29
CA CYS A 34 14.02 -5.95 0.74
C CYS A 34 13.33 -5.65 2.07
N GLY A 35 12.02 -5.89 2.16
CA GLY A 35 11.21 -5.69 3.37
C GLY A 35 10.92 -4.23 3.73
N VAL A 36 11.39 -3.26 2.92
CA VAL A 36 11.10 -1.84 3.18
C VAL A 36 9.63 -1.57 2.95
N ALA A 37 8.97 -1.05 3.98
CA ALA A 37 7.58 -0.61 3.95
C ALA A 37 7.49 0.92 4.05
N ARG A 38 6.60 1.53 3.26
CA ARG A 38 6.32 2.97 3.27
C ARG A 38 4.84 3.22 3.09
N GLU A 39 4.38 4.33 3.65
CA GLU A 39 3.02 4.80 3.42
C GLU A 39 2.80 5.12 1.94
N PHE A 40 1.66 4.70 1.43
CA PHE A 40 1.28 4.82 0.02
C PHE A 40 0.04 5.70 -0.09
N ALA A 41 0.17 6.80 -0.83
CA ALA A 41 -0.94 7.70 -1.15
C ALA A 41 -1.61 7.22 -2.43
N ARG A 42 -2.92 6.93 -2.42
CA ARG A 42 -3.66 6.54 -3.63
C ARG A 42 -3.62 7.63 -4.71
N GLU A 43 -3.49 8.88 -4.29
CA GLU A 43 -3.39 10.07 -5.12
C GLU A 43 -2.07 10.11 -5.90
N SER A 44 -1.08 9.29 -5.50
CA SER A 44 0.16 9.13 -6.26
C SER A 44 -0.02 8.28 -7.53
N LEU A 45 -1.14 7.58 -7.68
CA LEU A 45 -1.45 6.83 -8.90
C LEU A 45 -1.86 7.78 -10.03
N PRO A 46 -1.34 7.58 -11.26
CA PRO A 46 -1.82 8.31 -12.42
C PRO A 46 -3.30 8.01 -12.67
N SER A 47 -3.98 8.89 -13.41
CA SER A 47 -5.43 8.85 -13.62
C SER A 47 -5.99 7.54 -14.18
N GLY A 48 -5.18 6.76 -14.91
CA GLY A 48 -5.58 5.43 -15.41
C GLY A 48 -5.79 4.39 -14.28
N PRO A 49 -4.73 4.00 -13.55
CA PRO A 49 -4.82 2.96 -12.52
C PRO A 49 -5.60 3.33 -11.26
N GLN A 50 -6.21 4.51 -11.18
CA GLN A 50 -7.12 4.86 -10.08
C GLN A 50 -8.32 3.91 -9.99
N PHE A 51 -8.73 3.31 -11.10
CA PHE A 51 -9.81 2.32 -11.16
C PHE A 51 -9.32 0.88 -11.34
N ALA A 52 -8.01 0.65 -11.22
CA ALA A 52 -7.40 -0.65 -11.44
C ALA A 52 -7.51 -1.56 -10.20
N LEU A 53 -7.39 -2.86 -10.44
CA LEU A 53 -7.23 -3.85 -9.39
C LEU A 53 -5.87 -3.63 -8.70
N ILE A 54 -5.82 -3.91 -7.40
CA ILE A 54 -4.59 -3.95 -6.61
C ILE A 54 -3.56 -4.88 -7.27
N SER A 55 -4.01 -6.04 -7.75
CA SER A 55 -3.17 -7.00 -8.48
C SER A 55 -2.62 -6.48 -9.81
N GLU A 56 -3.25 -5.47 -10.41
CA GLU A 56 -2.74 -4.80 -11.62
C GLU A 56 -1.74 -3.69 -11.26
N ILE A 57 -1.88 -3.07 -10.08
CA ILE A 57 -1.00 -2.00 -9.60
C ILE A 57 0.32 -2.55 -9.05
N GLU A 58 0.27 -3.62 -8.25
CA GLU A 58 1.43 -4.21 -7.55
C GLU A 58 2.63 -4.53 -8.47
N PRO A 59 2.46 -5.12 -9.67
CA PRO A 59 3.58 -5.40 -10.60
C PRO A 59 4.32 -4.14 -11.08
N HIS A 60 3.69 -2.96 -11.02
CA HIS A 60 4.30 -1.70 -11.42
C HIS A 60 5.02 -0.97 -10.28
N LEU A 61 4.86 -1.42 -9.03
CA LEU A 61 5.49 -0.81 -7.87
C LEU A 61 6.99 -1.12 -7.84
N LYS A 62 7.80 -0.09 -8.12
CA LYS A 62 9.26 -0.13 -8.01
C LYS A 62 9.73 0.37 -6.66
N CYS A 63 10.50 -0.44 -5.93
CA CYS A 63 11.11 -0.04 -4.67
C CYS A 63 12.16 1.06 -4.90
N SER A 64 12.07 2.16 -4.16
CA SER A 64 13.05 3.25 -4.20
C SER A 64 14.36 2.93 -3.46
N SER A 65 14.36 1.95 -2.54
CA SER A 65 15.56 1.55 -1.80
C SER A 65 16.41 0.52 -2.57
N CYS A 66 15.80 -0.50 -3.16
CA CYS A 66 16.53 -1.59 -3.84
C CYS A 66 16.30 -1.68 -5.35
N GLY A 67 15.35 -0.92 -5.91
CA GLY A 67 15.05 -0.90 -7.35
C GLY A 67 14.20 -2.07 -7.86
N ALA A 68 13.88 -3.08 -7.05
CA ALA A 68 13.08 -4.23 -7.44
C ALA A 68 11.60 -3.85 -7.72
N LYS A 69 10.99 -4.50 -8.71
CA LYS A 69 9.54 -4.43 -9.01
C LYS A 69 8.80 -5.55 -8.30
N ALA A 70 8.72 -5.43 -6.99
CA ALA A 70 8.18 -6.47 -6.11
C ALA A 70 7.42 -5.79 -4.95
N GLY A 71 6.58 -4.81 -5.26
CA GLY A 71 5.76 -4.12 -4.28
C GLY A 71 4.46 -4.85 -4.01
N ARG A 72 4.06 -4.92 -2.74
CA ARG A 72 2.75 -5.40 -2.27
C ARG A 72 2.06 -4.27 -1.51
N LEU A 73 0.78 -4.06 -1.77
CA LEU A 73 -0.03 -3.12 -1.01
C LEU A 73 -0.65 -3.84 0.18
N ARG A 74 -0.50 -3.24 1.36
CA ARG A 74 -1.11 -3.68 2.62
C ARG A 74 -2.07 -2.60 3.08
N PHE A 75 -3.22 -3.02 3.58
CA PHE A 75 -4.30 -2.13 4.01
C PHE A 75 -4.52 -2.31 5.49
N GLY A 76 -4.74 -1.22 6.22
CA GLY A 76 -4.79 -1.28 7.67
C GLY A 76 -5.09 0.06 8.32
N ASN A 77 -4.89 0.09 9.64
CA ASN A 77 -5.06 1.29 10.45
C ASN A 77 -3.87 1.45 11.39
N TYR A 78 -3.59 2.69 11.78
CA TYR A 78 -2.60 2.98 12.81
C TYR A 78 -3.26 2.88 14.18
N VAL A 79 -2.74 1.97 15.03
CA VAL A 79 -3.16 1.84 16.42
C VAL A 79 -2.15 2.53 17.35
N ALA A 80 -2.66 3.13 18.42
CA ALA A 80 -1.89 3.79 19.45
C ALA A 80 -1.28 2.79 20.45
#